data_AF-A0A951B3S4-F1
#
_entry.id   AF-A0A951B3S4-F1
#
_cell.length_a   1.000
_cell.length_b   1.000
_cell.length_c   1.000
_cell.angle_alpha   90.00
_cell.angle_beta   90.00
_cell.angle_gamma   90.00
#
_symmetry.space_group_name_H-M   'P 1'
#
loop_
_entity.id
_entity.type
_entity.pdbx_description
1 polymer ?
#
loop_
_entity_poly.entity_id
_entity_poly.type
_entity_poly.pdbx_seq_one_letter_code
_entity_poly.pdbx_strand_id
1 'polypeptide(L)'
;MRKLALFATAFSLVCVSAFADDDVKFPVPHISVEGYASVEVKPDQADLSLGVVDEQPTAAAAVSENAKLTAAVIADLKTLAIDGKDIQTRNINVSPV
;
A
#
# COMPACT_ATOMS: atom_id res chain seq x y z
N MET A 1 81.04 36.74 14.92
CA MET A 1 80.68 36.94 16.33
C MET A 1 79.18 37.23 16.41
N ARG A 2 78.34 36.20 16.44
CA ARG A 2 77.93 35.41 17.63
C ARG A 2 76.96 36.12 18.60
N LYS A 3 76.20 37.15 18.18
CA LYS A 3 75.16 37.73 19.05
C LYS A 3 73.79 38.00 18.42
N LEU A 4 73.61 37.75 17.12
CA LEU A 4 72.32 37.97 16.45
C LEU A 4 71.61 36.68 16.01
N ALA A 5 71.95 35.55 16.64
CA ALA A 5 71.31 34.25 16.42
C ALA A 5 70.58 33.73 17.67
N LEU A 6 70.47 34.56 18.73
CA LEU A 6 69.87 34.16 20.01
C LEU A 6 68.45 34.68 20.25
N PHE A 7 67.92 35.55 19.39
CA PHE A 7 66.56 36.08 19.53
C PHE A 7 65.52 35.31 18.70
N ALA A 8 65.95 34.44 17.78
CA ALA A 8 65.04 33.63 16.96
C ALA A 8 64.54 32.36 17.67
N THR A 9 65.19 31.95 18.77
CA THR A 9 64.91 30.67 19.46
C THR A 9 63.86 30.78 20.57
N ALA A 10 63.43 32.00 20.93
CA ALA A 10 62.39 32.22 21.95
C ALA A 10 60.97 32.37 21.36
N PHE A 11 60.83 32.41 20.04
CA PHE A 11 59.52 32.56 19.37
C PHE A 11 58.90 31.23 18.91
N SER A 12 59.59 30.11 19.13
CA SER A 12 59.18 28.79 18.64
C SER A 12 58.47 27.92 19.67
N LEU A 13 58.18 28.43 20.88
CA LEU A 13 57.61 27.62 21.98
C LEU A 13 56.27 28.14 22.51
N VAL A 14 55.46 28.73 21.65
CA VAL A 14 54.02 28.86 21.87
C VAL A 14 53.31 28.41 20.60
N CYS A 15 53.37 27.10 20.33
CA CYS A 15 52.36 26.44 19.51
C CYS A 15 51.06 26.42 20.34
N VAL A 16 50.30 27.50 20.29
CA VAL A 16 48.86 27.40 20.50
C VAL A 16 48.29 26.93 19.18
N SER A 17 47.86 25.67 19.15
CA SER A 17 47.04 25.12 18.09
C SER A 17 45.87 26.08 17.86
N ALA A 18 45.83 26.71 16.69
CA ALA A 18 44.61 27.32 16.22
C ALA A 18 43.63 26.17 15.95
N PHE A 19 42.71 25.96 16.88
CA PHE A 19 41.49 25.23 16.58
C PHE A 19 40.77 26.07 15.53
N ALA A 20 40.81 25.61 14.27
CA ALA A 20 39.81 26.02 13.30
C ALA A 20 38.51 25.36 13.77
N ASP A 21 37.78 26.07 14.62
CA ASP A 21 36.36 25.79 14.82
C ASP A 21 35.73 26.15 13.48
N ASP A 22 35.47 25.14 12.66
CA ASP A 22 34.67 25.25 11.45
C ASP A 22 33.22 25.43 11.90
N ASP A 23 32.98 26.52 12.62
CA ASP A 23 31.68 27.01 13.00
C ASP A 23 31.12 27.57 11.70
N VAL A 24 30.48 26.70 10.93
CA VAL A 24 29.73 27.03 9.71
C VAL A 24 28.58 27.95 10.14
N LYS A 25 28.89 29.23 10.40
CA LYS A 25 27.98 30.30 10.84
C LYS A 25 27.09 30.81 9.72
N PHE A 26 26.77 29.96 8.76
CA PHE A 26 25.71 30.21 7.81
C PHE A 26 24.90 28.91 7.71
N PRO A 27 23.76 28.80 8.43
CA PRO A 27 22.80 27.77 8.09
C PRO A 27 22.45 27.97 6.61
N VAL A 28 22.78 26.98 5.80
CA VAL A 28 22.49 26.98 4.36
C VAL A 28 21.00 27.32 4.20
N PRO A 29 20.62 28.36 3.44
CA PRO A 29 19.22 28.72 3.29
C PRO A 29 18.47 27.55 2.66
N HIS A 30 17.58 26.93 3.41
CA HIS A 30 16.77 25.83 2.92
C HIS A 30 15.30 26.13 3.21
N ILE A 31 14.45 25.73 2.28
CA ILE A 31 13.00 25.83 2.42
C ILE A 31 12.50 24.39 2.43
N SER A 32 11.93 23.97 3.55
CA SER A 32 11.23 22.71 3.66
C SER A 32 9.75 22.96 3.43
N VAL A 33 9.13 22.21 2.52
CA VAL A 33 7.70 22.27 2.25
C VAL A 33 7.14 20.87 2.42
N GLU A 34 6.21 20.72 3.35
CA GLU A 34 5.40 19.51 3.48
C GLU A 34 4.09 19.71 2.71
N GLY A 35 3.89 18.87 1.69
CA GLY A 35 2.66 18.83 0.90
C GLY A 35 1.87 17.57 1.25
N TYR A 36 0.63 17.75 1.69
CA TYR A 36 -0.34 16.65 1.82
C TYR A 36 -1.30 16.69 0.65
N ALA A 37 -1.50 15.54 -0.01
CA ALA A 37 -2.52 15.37 -1.03
C ALA A 37 -3.46 14.25 -0.61
N SER A 38 -4.77 14.55 -0.60
CA SER A 38 -5.83 13.57 -0.42
C SER A 38 -6.78 13.69 -1.60
N VAL A 39 -7.20 12.54 -2.12
CA VAL A 39 -8.18 12.48 -3.22
C VAL A 39 -9.24 11.47 -2.82
N GLU A 40 -10.47 11.94 -2.72
CA GLU A 40 -11.63 11.07 -2.56
C GLU A 40 -12.17 10.70 -3.94
N VAL A 41 -12.25 9.40 -4.20
CA VAL A 41 -12.77 8.85 -5.46
C VAL A 41 -13.92 7.92 -5.15
N LYS A 42 -14.98 7.99 -5.96
CA LYS A 42 -16.12 7.08 -5.86
C LYS A 42 -15.71 5.68 -6.37
N PRO A 43 -16.08 4.59 -5.66
CA PRO A 43 -15.90 3.23 -6.18
C PRO A 43 -16.68 3.00 -7.47
N ASP A 44 -16.07 2.33 -8.44
CA ASP A 44 -16.62 2.05 -9.78
C ASP A 44 -16.98 0.56 -10.01
N GLN A 45 -16.54 -0.34 -9.12
CA GLN A 45 -16.87 -1.77 -9.14
C GLN A 45 -17.41 -2.24 -7.78
N ALA A 46 -18.30 -3.22 -7.80
CA ALA A 46 -18.76 -3.96 -6.63
C ALA A 46 -18.82 -5.46 -6.92
N ASP A 47 -18.23 -6.27 -6.03
CA ASP A 47 -18.30 -7.73 -6.11
C ASP A 47 -19.38 -8.23 -5.14
N LEU A 48 -20.37 -8.96 -5.67
CA LEU A 48 -21.47 -9.55 -4.88
C LEU A 48 -21.37 -11.07 -4.90
N SER A 49 -21.51 -11.68 -3.72
CA SER A 49 -21.60 -13.14 -3.57
C SER A 49 -23.03 -13.53 -3.21
N LEU A 50 -23.66 -14.33 -4.07
CA LEU A 50 -25.01 -14.86 -3.89
C LEU A 50 -24.93 -16.38 -3.77
N GLY A 51 -25.74 -16.95 -2.88
CA GLY A 51 -25.84 -18.40 -2.69
C GLY A 51 -27.26 -18.91 -2.92
N VAL A 52 -27.39 -20.06 -3.58
CA VAL A 52 -28.65 -20.79 -3.73
C VAL A 52 -28.53 -22.05 -2.88
N VAL A 53 -29.42 -22.22 -1.91
CA VAL A 53 -29.48 -23.39 -1.03
C VAL A 53 -30.80 -24.09 -1.28
N ASP A 54 -30.76 -25.40 -1.48
CA ASP A 54 -31.94 -26.24 -1.66
C ASP A 54 -31.77 -27.55 -0.89
N GLU A 55 -32.85 -28.02 -0.28
CA GLU A 55 -32.88 -29.25 0.52
C GLU A 55 -33.86 -30.23 -0.12
N GLN A 56 -33.39 -31.43 -0.43
CA GLN A 56 -34.21 -32.49 -1.01
C GLN A 56 -33.95 -33.84 -0.34
N PRO A 57 -34.91 -34.78 -0.40
CA PRO A 57 -34.75 -36.11 0.20
C PRO A 57 -33.57 -36.93 -0.36
N THR A 58 -33.08 -36.58 -1.55
CA THR A 58 -31.92 -37.23 -2.16
C THR A 58 -30.94 -36.17 -2.65
N ALA A 59 -29.64 -36.47 -2.53
CA ALA A 59 -28.59 -35.59 -3.04
C ALA A 59 -28.73 -35.30 -4.54
N ALA A 60 -29.15 -36.29 -5.33
CA ALA A 60 -29.37 -36.12 -6.77
C ALA A 60 -30.52 -35.15 -7.07
N ALA A 61 -31.61 -35.23 -6.32
CA ALA A 61 -32.72 -34.28 -6.46
C ALA A 61 -32.29 -32.85 -6.05
N ALA A 62 -31.56 -32.72 -4.93
CA ALA A 62 -31.08 -31.42 -4.44
C ALA A 62 -30.20 -30.72 -5.48
N VAL A 63 -29.22 -31.44 -6.04
CA VAL A 63 -28.34 -30.88 -7.07
C VAL A 63 -29.12 -30.50 -8.33
N SER A 64 -30.06 -31.35 -8.77
CA SER A 64 -30.84 -31.06 -9.98
C SER A 64 -31.73 -29.84 -9.81
N GLU A 65 -32.37 -29.67 -8.66
CA GLU A 65 -33.27 -28.54 -8.42
C GLU A 65 -32.48 -27.26 -8.15
N ASN A 66 -31.40 -27.34 -7.38
CA ASN A 66 -30.48 -26.23 -7.17
C ASN A 66 -29.88 -25.70 -8.50
N ALA A 67 -29.56 -26.59 -9.44
CA ALA A 67 -29.09 -26.19 -10.77
C ALA A 67 -30.15 -25.40 -11.56
N LYS A 68 -31.44 -25.78 -11.46
CA LYS A 68 -32.53 -25.04 -12.11
C LYS A 68 -32.72 -23.66 -11.47
N LEU A 69 -32.72 -23.60 -10.14
CA LEU A 69 -32.85 -22.34 -9.40
C LEU A 69 -31.68 -21.39 -9.71
N THR A 70 -30.47 -21.92 -9.76
CA THR A 70 -29.28 -21.15 -10.16
C THR A 70 -29.40 -20.63 -11.59
N ALA A 71 -29.88 -21.44 -12.53
CA ALA A 71 -30.11 -21.00 -13.90
C ALA A 71 -31.17 -19.88 -14.01
N ALA A 72 -32.24 -19.96 -13.20
CA ALA A 72 -33.26 -18.92 -13.11
C ALA A 72 -32.68 -17.60 -12.59
N VAL A 73 -31.92 -17.64 -11.49
CA VAL A 73 -31.25 -16.45 -10.95
C VAL A 73 -30.29 -15.83 -11.97
N ILE A 74 -29.51 -16.65 -12.69
CA ILE A 74 -28.60 -16.15 -13.74
C ILE A 74 -29.40 -15.51 -14.88
N ALA A 75 -30.55 -16.07 -15.26
CA ALA A 75 -31.41 -15.48 -16.28
C ALA A 75 -31.93 -14.11 -15.84
N ASP A 76 -32.40 -13.99 -14.59
CA ASP A 76 -32.89 -12.72 -14.04
C ASP A 76 -31.76 -11.68 -14.00
N LEU A 77 -30.56 -12.03 -13.55
CA LEU A 77 -29.41 -11.13 -13.53
C LEU A 77 -29.04 -10.62 -14.94
N LYS A 78 -29.20 -11.46 -15.97
CA LYS A 78 -29.02 -11.04 -17.37
C LYS A 78 -30.09 -10.06 -17.83
N THR A 79 -31.33 -10.18 -17.34
CA THR A 79 -32.38 -9.18 -17.63
C THR A 79 -32.09 -7.82 -17.02
N LEU A 80 -31.34 -7.78 -15.92
CA LEU A 80 -30.87 -6.55 -15.27
C LEU A 80 -29.66 -5.90 -15.98
N ALA A 81 -29.32 -6.34 -17.20
CA ALA A 81 -28.22 -5.84 -18.03
C ALA A 81 -26.82 -6.06 -17.42
N ILE A 82 -26.65 -7.05 -16.54
CA ILE A 82 -25.34 -7.52 -16.11
C ILE A 82 -24.76 -8.40 -17.22
N ASP A 83 -23.54 -8.10 -17.67
CA ASP A 83 -22.89 -8.88 -18.71
C ASP A 83 -22.56 -10.28 -18.19
N GLY A 84 -22.74 -11.30 -19.03
CA GLY A 84 -22.45 -12.68 -18.68
C GLY A 84 -20.98 -12.92 -18.30
N LYS A 85 -20.05 -12.06 -18.75
CA LYS A 85 -18.64 -12.12 -18.33
C LYS A 85 -18.44 -11.81 -16.84
N ASP A 86 -19.34 -11.02 -16.25
CA ASP A 86 -19.29 -10.58 -14.85
C ASP A 86 -20.02 -11.56 -13.93
N ILE A 87 -20.76 -12.52 -14.49
CA ILE A 87 -21.45 -13.58 -13.74
C ILE A 87 -20.55 -14.81 -13.68
N GLN A 88 -20.14 -15.19 -12.47
CA GLN A 88 -19.36 -16.41 -12.24
C GLN A 88 -19.99 -17.26 -11.14
N THR A 89 -20.26 -18.52 -11.44
CA THR A 89 -20.66 -19.51 -10.44
C THR A 89 -19.41 -20.21 -9.92
N ARG A 90 -19.19 -20.20 -8.61
CA ARG A 90 -18.03 -20.83 -7.99
C ARG A 90 -18.46 -21.76 -6.88
N ASN A 91 -17.93 -22.98 -6.93
CA ASN A 91 -18.02 -24.00 -5.89
C ASN A 91 -19.46 -24.54 -5.66
N ILE A 92 -19.60 -25.86 -5.59
CA ILE A 92 -20.85 -26.52 -5.21
C ILE A 92 -20.56 -27.41 -4.01
N ASN A 93 -21.34 -27.25 -2.94
CA ASN A 93 -21.19 -28.03 -1.72
C ASN A 93 -22.50 -28.76 -1.43
N VAL A 94 -22.42 -30.07 -1.25
CA VAL A 94 -23.54 -30.91 -0.85
C VAL A 94 -23.20 -31.56 0.48
N SER A 95 -24.02 -31.31 1.49
CA SER A 95 -23.90 -31.92 2.82
C SER A 95 -25.18 -32.68 3.16
N PRO A 96 -25.09 -33.83 3.83
CA PRO A 96 -26.24 -34.43 4.48
C PRO A 96 -26.81 -33.48 5.53
N VAL A 97 -28.13 -33.44 5.68
CA VAL A 97 -28.87 -32.67 6.69
C VAL A 97 -29.66 -33.59 7.61
#